data_AF-A0A9X1ZSS3-F1
#
_entry.id   AF-A0A9X1ZSS3-F1
#
_cell.length_a   1.000
_cell.length_b   1.000
_cell.length_c   1.000
_cell.angle_alpha   90.00
_cell.angle_beta   90.00
_cell.angle_gamma   90.00
#
_symmetry.space_group_name_H-M   'P 1'
#
loop_
_entity.id
_entity.type
_entity.pdbx_description
1 polymer ?
#
loop_
_entity_poly.entity_id
_entity_poly.type
_entity_poly.pdbx_seq_one_letter_code
_entity_poly.pdbx_strand_id
1 'polypeptide(L)' 'MEIEEEKLDHPVWYSLQEEHRELSAEYDNIRFYKPKYCPFGEFIEQDKTTTGINEYSLLT' A
#
# COMPACT_ATOMS: atom_id res chain seq x y z
N MET A 1 -4.72 -27.74 -4.47
CA MET A 1 -4.74 -27.19 -3.10
C MET A 1 -4.65 -25.70 -3.29
N GLU A 2 -5.69 -24.95 -2.94
CA GLU A 2 -5.58 -23.49 -2.88
C GLU A 2 -4.69 -23.16 -1.68
N ILE A 3 -3.76 -22.23 -1.87
CA ILE A 3 -2.92 -21.72 -0.80
C ILE A 3 -3.76 -20.61 -0.14
N GLU A 4 -3.97 -20.72 1.16
CA GLU A 4 -4.62 -19.67 1.95
C GLU A 4 -3.64 -18.49 2.06
N GLU A 5 -4.09 -17.28 1.71
CA GLU A 5 -3.28 -16.08 1.86
C GLU A 5 -3.16 -15.71 3.33
N GLU A 6 -1.92 -15.55 3.77
CA GLU A 6 -1.56 -15.15 5.12
C GLU A 6 -1.18 -13.67 5.19
N LYS A 7 -1.22 -13.11 6.40
CA LYS A 7 -0.89 -11.70 6.62
C LYS A 7 0.49 -11.29 6.11
N LEU A 8 1.45 -12.22 6.09
CA LEU A 8 2.81 -11.98 5.62
C LEU A 8 2.97 -12.10 4.11
N ASP A 9 1.93 -12.50 3.37
CA ASP A 9 1.91 -12.44 1.90
C ASP A 9 1.67 -11.00 1.41
N HIS A 10 0.97 -10.18 2.21
CA HIS A 10 0.74 -8.74 1.97
C HIS A 10 1.22 -7.86 3.13
N PRO A 11 2.52 -7.95 3.50
CA PRO A 11 3.01 -7.37 4.73
C PRO A 11 2.94 -5.84 4.73
N VAL A 12 3.02 -5.20 3.55
CA VAL A 12 2.93 -3.73 3.44
C VAL A 12 1.49 -3.28 3.65
N TRP A 13 0.53 -3.95 2.99
CA TRP A 13 -0.89 -3.68 3.13
C TRP A 13 -1.36 -3.77 4.59
N TYR A 14 -1.11 -4.91 5.23
CA TYR A 14 -1.57 -5.13 6.60
C TYR A 14 -0.85 -4.24 7.61
N SER A 15 0.45 -3.96 7.42
CA SER A 15 1.16 -3.01 8.29
C SER A 15 0.56 -1.61 8.21
N LEU A 16 0.26 -1.11 7.00
CA LEU A 16 -0.32 0.21 6.77
C LEU A 16 -1.82 0.32 7.16
N GLN A 17 -2.50 -0.80 7.34
CA GLN A 17 -3.87 -0.86 7.87
C GLN A 17 -3.88 -0.80 9.41
N GLU A 18 -2.83 -1.31 10.06
CA GLU A 18 -2.74 -1.54 11.50
C GLU A 18 -1.70 -0.61 12.17
N GLU A 19 -0.60 -1.16 12.71
CA GLU A 19 0.41 -0.45 13.52
C GLU A 19 1.04 0.74 12.79
N HIS A 20 1.18 0.67 11.46
CA HIS A 20 1.79 1.74 10.66
C HIS A 20 0.74 2.66 10.01
N ARG A 21 -0.53 2.61 10.43
CA ARG A 21 -1.61 3.43 9.86
C ARG A 21 -1.27 4.93 9.82
N GLU A 22 -0.60 5.46 10.83
CA GLU A 22 -0.20 6.88 10.88
C GLU A 22 0.92 7.24 9.89
N LEU A 23 1.67 6.23 9.43
CA LEU A 23 2.75 6.36 8.45
C LEU A 23 2.21 6.30 7.01
N SER A 24 0.95 5.90 6.83
CA SER A 24 0.30 5.70 5.54
C SER A 24 -0.11 7.01 4.86
N ALA A 25 -0.05 7.02 3.53
CA ALA A 25 -0.82 7.85 2.62
C ALA A 25 -1.73 6.91 1.79
N GLU A 26 -2.97 7.29 1.55
CA GLU A 26 -3.96 6.46 0.86
C GLU A 26 -4.42 7.17 -0.41
N TYR A 27 -4.34 6.47 -1.54
CA TYR A 27 -4.72 6.96 -2.86
C TYR A 27 -5.41 5.83 -3.63
N ASP A 28 -6.68 6.00 -3.99
CA ASP A 28 -7.45 5.06 -4.84
C ASP A 28 -7.23 3.57 -4.48
N ASN A 29 -7.56 3.17 -3.26
CA ASN A 29 -7.42 1.78 -2.74
C ASN A 29 -5.98 1.24 -2.66
N ILE A 30 -4.96 2.10 -2.83
CA ILE A 30 -3.56 1.79 -2.58
C ILE A 30 -3.13 2.47 -1.29
N ARG A 31 -2.38 1.75 -0.45
CA ARG A 31 -1.70 2.33 0.72
C ARG A 31 -0.22 2.43 0.44
N PHE A 32 0.34 3.61 0.62
CA PHE A 32 1.78 3.86 0.55
C PHE A 32 2.30 4.33 1.90
N TYR A 33 3.56 4.07 2.21
CA TYR A 33 4.25 4.85 3.23
C TYR A 33 4.47 6.28 2.73
N LYS A 34 4.33 7.27 3.61
CA LYS A 34 4.73 8.65 3.31
C LYS A 34 6.19 8.66 2.81
N PRO A 35 6.53 9.36 1.71
CA PRO A 35 7.86 9.26 1.07
C PRO A 35 9.05 9.53 1.99
N LYS A 36 8.85 10.30 3.09
CA LYS A 36 9.88 10.55 4.10
C LYS A 36 10.34 9.30 4.87
N TYR A 37 9.61 8.18 4.81
CA TYR A 37 9.96 6.92 5.47
C TYR A 37 10.56 5.91 4.48
N CYS A 38 9.83 5.58 3.41
CA CYS A 38 10.24 4.64 2.36
C CYS A 38 9.26 4.67 1.17
N PRO A 39 9.66 4.15 -0.01
CA PRO A 39 8.83 4.17 -1.23
C PRO A 39 7.91 2.93 -1.36
N PHE A 40 7.59 2.25 -0.27
CA PHE A 40 6.76 1.05 -0.32
C PHE A 40 5.26 1.39 -0.33
N GLY A 41 4.50 0.63 -1.10
CA GLY A 41 3.04 0.64 -1.09
C GLY A 41 2.47 -0.65 -1.67
N GLU A 42 1.21 -0.92 -1.35
CA GLU A 42 0.53 -2.15 -1.74
C GLU A 42 -0.97 -1.90 -1.91
N PHE A 43 -1.60 -2.74 -2.73
CA PHE A 43 -3.04 -2.79 -3.01
C PHE A 43 -3.47 -4.25 -3.08
N ILE A 44 -4.72 -4.53 -2.74
CA ILE A 44 -5.31 -5.88 -2.89
C ILE A 44 -6.12 -5.96 -4.19
N GLU A 45 -6.84 -4.89 -4.54
CA GLU A 45 -7.64 -4.81 -5.75
C GLU A 45 -6.93 -3.93 -6.79
N GLN A 46 -6.73 -4.45 -8.00
CA GLN A 46 -5.88 -3.83 -9.03
C GLN A 46 -6.55 -2.66 -9.76
N ASP A 47 -7.87 -2.51 -9.60
CA ASP A 47 -8.68 -1.47 -10.21
C ASP A 47 -8.32 -0.10 -9.63
N LYS A 48 -7.55 0.66 -10.42
CA LYS A 48 -7.06 2.04 -10.22
C LYS A 48 -5.62 2.20 -9.70
N THR A 49 -4.81 1.14 -9.79
CA THR A 49 -3.37 1.22 -9.45
C THR A 49 -2.61 2.34 -10.17
N THR A 50 -2.94 2.61 -11.44
CA THR A 50 -2.27 3.65 -12.24
C THR A 50 -2.44 5.06 -11.65
N THR A 51 -3.65 5.41 -11.20
CA THR A 51 -3.91 6.76 -10.66
C THR A 51 -3.16 6.97 -9.35
N GLY A 52 -3.29 6.04 -8.40
CA GLY A 52 -2.63 6.15 -7.11
C GLY A 52 -1.11 6.12 -7.21
N ILE A 53 -0.53 5.31 -8.10
CA ILE A 53 0.92 5.31 -8.37
C ILE A 53 1.37 6.64 -8.97
N ASN A 54 0.59 7.20 -9.91
CA ASN A 54 0.92 8.49 -10.53
C ASN A 54 0.89 9.62 -9.50
N GLU A 55 -0.14 9.69 -8.65
CA GLU A 55 -0.22 10.69 -7.58
C GLU A 55 0.93 10.56 -6.58
N TYR A 56 1.26 9.32 -6.16
CA TYR A 56 2.37 9.07 -5.26
C TYR A 56 3.73 9.49 -5.85
N SER A 57 3.94 9.26 -7.16
CA SER A 57 5.19 9.60 -7.85
C SER A 57 5.51 11.10 -7.88
N LEU A 58 4.50 11.96 -7.67
CA LEU A 58 4.64 13.42 -7.67
C LEU A 58 5.02 13.99 -6.30
N LEU A 59 5.11 13.16 -5.26
CA LEU A 59 5.45 13.60 -3.90
C LEU A 59 6.96 13.77 -3.67
N THR A 60 7.80 13.56 -4.70
CA THR A 60 9.27 13.70 -4.69
C THR A 60 9.76 14.29 -6.01
#